data_AF-A0A350P0M5-F1
#
_entry.id   AF-A0A350P0M5-F1
#
_cell.length_a   1.000
_cell.length_b   1.000
_cell.length_c   1.000
_cell.angle_alpha   90.00
_cell.angle_beta   90.00
_cell.angle_gamma   90.00
#
_symmetry.space_group_name_H-M   'P 1'
#
loop_
_entity.id
_entity.type
_entity.pdbx_description
1 polymer ?
#
loop_
_entity_poly.entity_id
_entity_poly.type
_entity_poly.pdbx_seq_one_letter_code
_entity_poly.pdbx_strand_id
1 'polypeptide(L)'
;ILEKLGYDMPLVIKPMDEGYDIEITEQTGFTYLADPDDWEPCEHALSRFNSLYGYNIPSDNPRQLYFRVKKYVEHFIAEVRNPSTYILEDTEGHSFIKKERLIDVIASLPNCSLSPVITEKMPSFVSVWLKDPYRRSYDRIDYCPFNSDVSDCPEHVYNLWKGFSPHIHSPFSEDETDDLLEPYHLLLNVISNYNPDLRQYIENWTAQIVQNPSVKSRTSLVITGRQGSGKGQFVQMIANLIGEVNFYSTGSVDLLFGTHAEGAYRRLLVCGDELHVGASGKYTDAIKRLVTEPKIDVNPKGVQPFNVKCACRFIVTSNYPNPLRIDVKSGDRRFVIMKTSEELFHRYKKNDWDNMAKHLASPKFIACLYHHLMGVDISDFDFEKQRPTTEATDILYESSISSHEHFLCEWILEYESDVYGNHDVTRAELYSRFRSWCQSNGAEDKIPSAMAFRTRLRGMDLPMEDKTIKGQRLYRFKPSEVEESLKKKFGFMFK
;
A
#
# COMPACT_ATOMS: atom_id res chain seq x y z
N ILE A 1 -36.50 14.39 21.02
CA ILE A 1 -37.58 15.09 20.27
C ILE A 1 -38.79 14.17 20.07
N LEU A 2 -38.60 12.91 19.70
CA LEU A 2 -39.70 11.93 19.52
C LEU A 2 -40.32 11.40 20.83
N GLU A 3 -39.57 11.30 21.93
CA GLU A 3 -40.16 11.00 23.27
C GLU A 3 -41.10 12.09 23.78
N LYS A 4 -40.83 13.37 23.46
CA LYS A 4 -41.75 14.49 23.78
C LYS A 4 -43.05 14.43 22.98
N LEU A 5 -43.15 13.56 21.99
CA LEU A 5 -44.31 13.35 21.13
C LEU A 5 -45.09 12.06 21.47
N GLY A 6 -44.73 11.35 22.55
CA GLY A 6 -45.52 10.23 23.08
C GLY A 6 -45.45 8.92 22.29
N TYR A 7 -44.47 8.76 21.40
CA TYR A 7 -44.25 7.50 20.70
C TYR A 7 -43.20 6.67 21.44
N ASP A 8 -43.64 5.54 22.01
CA ASP A 8 -42.76 4.52 22.56
C ASP A 8 -42.41 3.54 21.44
N MET A 9 -41.23 3.70 20.83
CA MET A 9 -40.69 2.74 19.88
C MET A 9 -39.38 2.18 20.42
N PRO A 10 -39.31 0.87 20.75
CA PRO A 10 -38.04 0.25 21.07
C PRO A 10 -37.18 0.25 19.81
N LEU A 11 -36.03 0.90 19.89
CA LEU A 11 -34.99 0.86 18.86
C LEU A 11 -34.40 -0.55 18.87
N VAL A 12 -34.93 -1.44 18.05
CA VAL A 12 -34.30 -2.73 17.77
C VAL A 12 -33.42 -2.56 16.55
N ILE A 13 -32.12 -2.39 16.80
CA ILE A 13 -31.08 -2.54 15.78
C ILE A 13 -31.00 -4.04 15.49
N LYS A 14 -31.35 -4.44 14.26
CA LYS A 14 -31.14 -5.82 13.81
C LYS A 14 -29.69 -5.97 13.34
N PRO A 15 -28.95 -6.98 13.80
CA PRO A 15 -27.67 -7.35 13.20
C PRO A 15 -27.93 -8.02 11.83
N MET A 16 -27.03 -7.83 10.85
CA MET A 16 -26.92 -8.71 9.69
C MET A 16 -26.10 -9.95 10.07
N ASP A 17 -26.71 -11.13 10.00
CA ASP A 17 -26.00 -12.40 10.12
C ASP A 17 -25.36 -12.82 8.79
N GLU A 18 -24.28 -13.60 8.89
CA GLU A 18 -23.50 -14.18 7.79
C GLU A 18 -24.27 -15.29 7.06
N GLY A 19 -24.22 -15.28 5.73
CA GLY A 19 -24.75 -16.34 4.88
C GLY A 19 -26.24 -16.18 4.54
N TYR A 20 -26.54 -15.95 3.26
CA TYR A 20 -27.88 -16.12 2.73
C TYR A 20 -28.18 -17.62 2.59
N ASP A 21 -28.72 -18.22 3.64
CA ASP A 21 -29.65 -19.35 3.56
C ASP A 21 -30.80 -19.03 4.53
N ILE A 22 -32.00 -18.78 3.99
CA ILE A 22 -33.19 -18.48 4.79
C ILE A 22 -33.85 -19.82 5.15
N GLU A 23 -33.69 -20.28 6.40
CA GLU A 23 -34.69 -21.17 6.99
C GLU A 23 -35.94 -20.35 7.33
N ILE A 24 -37.01 -20.62 6.59
CA ILE A 24 -38.33 -20.00 6.74
C ILE A 24 -38.94 -20.48 8.06
N THR A 25 -38.86 -19.67 9.11
CA THR A 25 -39.69 -19.86 10.30
C THR A 25 -40.97 -19.06 10.16
N GLU A 26 -42.08 -19.81 10.09
CA GLU A 26 -43.45 -19.32 10.04
C GLU A 26 -43.75 -18.43 11.24
N GLN A 27 -44.13 -17.18 10.99
CA GLN A 27 -45.34 -16.53 11.52
C GLN A 27 -45.18 -15.00 11.48
N THR A 28 -45.76 -14.38 10.46
CA THR A 28 -46.68 -13.23 10.57
C THR A 28 -47.20 -12.92 9.18
N GLY A 29 -48.53 -12.97 9.03
CA GLY A 29 -49.22 -12.98 7.75
C GLY A 29 -49.04 -11.69 6.93
N PHE A 30 -48.07 -11.70 6.02
CA PHE A 30 -48.12 -10.98 4.76
C PHE A 30 -47.50 -11.87 3.68
N THR A 31 -48.35 -12.44 2.83
CA THR A 31 -47.95 -13.24 1.68
C THR A 31 -47.14 -12.37 0.73
N TYR A 32 -45.83 -12.57 0.66
CA TYR A 32 -44.99 -12.09 -0.42
C TYR A 32 -45.52 -12.70 -1.72
N LEU A 33 -46.26 -11.93 -2.51
CA LEU A 33 -46.60 -12.30 -3.88
C LEU A 33 -45.39 -11.98 -4.74
N ALA A 34 -44.77 -13.03 -5.28
CA ALA A 34 -43.52 -13.12 -6.05
C ALA A 34 -42.29 -13.43 -5.18
N ASP A 35 -41.82 -14.66 -5.31
CA ASP A 35 -40.57 -15.16 -4.77
C ASP A 35 -39.39 -14.34 -5.34
N PRO A 36 -38.64 -13.59 -4.52
CA PRO A 36 -37.46 -12.84 -4.96
C PRO A 36 -36.29 -13.71 -5.40
N ASP A 37 -36.35 -15.03 -5.14
CA ASP A 37 -35.23 -15.96 -5.29
C ASP A 37 -35.17 -16.63 -6.69
N ASP A 38 -36.20 -16.46 -7.52
CA ASP A 38 -36.22 -16.92 -8.93
C ASP A 38 -35.35 -16.07 -9.89
N TRP A 39 -34.65 -15.06 -9.36
CA TRP A 39 -33.92 -14.09 -10.18
C TRP A 39 -32.41 -14.19 -9.97
N GLU A 40 -31.71 -14.74 -10.96
CA GLU A 40 -30.25 -14.73 -11.02
C GLU A 40 -29.74 -13.32 -11.38
N PRO A 41 -28.91 -12.68 -10.53
CA PRO A 41 -28.21 -11.46 -10.89
C PRO A 41 -27.32 -11.73 -12.11
N CYS A 42 -27.55 -11.04 -13.22
CA CYS A 42 -26.66 -11.19 -14.36
C CYS A 42 -25.29 -10.58 -14.02
N GLU A 43 -24.19 -11.28 -14.32
CA GLU A 43 -22.80 -10.86 -14.06
C GLU A 43 -22.39 -9.53 -14.72
N HIS A 44 -23.27 -8.87 -15.47
CA HIS A 44 -22.94 -7.75 -16.32
C HIS A 44 -23.74 -6.50 -15.97
N ALA A 45 -23.05 -5.37 -16.07
CA ALA A 45 -23.41 -4.02 -15.68
C ALA A 45 -24.88 -3.61 -15.86
N LEU A 46 -25.31 -2.60 -15.09
CA LEU A 46 -26.62 -1.94 -15.14
C LEU A 46 -27.12 -1.60 -16.56
N SER A 47 -26.22 -1.34 -17.51
CA SER A 47 -26.54 -1.11 -18.93
C SER A 47 -27.10 -2.36 -19.63
N ARG A 48 -26.67 -3.55 -19.22
CA ARG A 48 -27.13 -4.83 -19.76
C ARG A 48 -28.56 -5.14 -19.31
N PHE A 49 -29.02 -4.68 -18.14
CA PHE A 49 -30.43 -4.78 -17.79
C PHE A 49 -31.33 -3.90 -18.64
N ASN A 50 -30.90 -2.67 -18.92
CA ASN A 50 -31.61 -1.79 -19.84
C ASN A 50 -31.78 -2.44 -21.23
N SER A 51 -30.86 -3.32 -21.65
CA SER A 51 -30.90 -3.99 -22.96
C SER A 51 -31.49 -5.41 -22.97
N LEU A 52 -31.28 -6.24 -21.92
CA LEU A 52 -31.78 -7.63 -21.83
C LEU A 52 -33.15 -7.73 -21.14
N TYR A 53 -33.41 -6.89 -20.14
CA TYR A 53 -34.66 -6.90 -19.36
C TYR A 53 -35.52 -5.65 -19.64
N GLY A 54 -35.05 -4.79 -20.54
CA GLY A 54 -35.82 -3.71 -21.13
C GLY A 54 -37.09 -4.26 -21.78
N TYR A 55 -38.22 -3.80 -21.25
CA TYR A 55 -39.61 -3.91 -21.74
C TYR A 55 -40.53 -5.00 -21.20
N ASN A 56 -40.07 -6.09 -20.58
CA ASN A 56 -41.00 -7.14 -20.10
C ASN A 56 -40.54 -7.80 -18.79
N ILE A 57 -40.59 -7.08 -17.67
CA ILE A 57 -40.81 -7.74 -16.38
C ILE A 57 -42.33 -7.82 -16.23
N PRO A 58 -43.00 -8.94 -16.58
CA PRO A 58 -44.44 -9.05 -16.41
C PRO A 58 -44.76 -8.89 -14.93
N SER A 59 -45.50 -7.82 -14.63
CA SER A 59 -46.10 -7.60 -13.33
C SER A 59 -47.27 -6.64 -13.51
N ASP A 60 -48.48 -7.15 -13.32
CA ASP A 60 -49.70 -6.32 -13.23
C ASP A 60 -49.73 -5.48 -11.94
N ASN A 61 -48.71 -5.64 -11.07
CA ASN A 61 -48.60 -4.99 -9.78
C ASN A 61 -47.38 -4.04 -9.75
N PRO A 62 -47.61 -2.71 -9.82
CA PRO A 62 -46.53 -1.73 -9.77
C PRO A 62 -45.61 -1.82 -8.55
N ARG A 63 -46.09 -2.35 -7.43
CA ARG A 63 -45.32 -2.54 -6.19
C ARG A 63 -44.33 -3.70 -6.30
N GLN A 64 -44.75 -4.82 -6.89
CA GLN A 64 -43.83 -5.94 -7.14
C GLN A 64 -42.75 -5.55 -8.15
N LEU A 65 -43.15 -4.84 -9.21
CA LEU A 65 -42.20 -4.30 -10.18
C LEU A 65 -41.17 -3.38 -9.51
N TYR A 66 -41.60 -2.50 -8.60
CA TYR A 66 -40.68 -1.65 -7.84
C TYR A 66 -39.64 -2.47 -7.07
N PHE A 67 -40.06 -3.47 -6.29
CA PHE A 67 -39.11 -4.26 -5.48
C PHE A 67 -38.15 -5.09 -6.33
N ARG A 68 -38.59 -5.62 -7.46
CA ARG A 68 -37.72 -6.32 -8.42
C ARG A 68 -36.66 -5.38 -9.00
N VAL A 69 -37.09 -4.22 -9.49
CA VAL A 69 -36.17 -3.21 -10.05
C VAL A 69 -35.24 -2.68 -8.96
N LYS A 70 -35.73 -2.48 -7.73
CA LYS A 70 -34.93 -2.08 -6.57
C LYS A 70 -33.83 -3.09 -6.27
N LYS A 71 -34.14 -4.39 -6.15
CA LYS A 71 -33.15 -5.45 -5.88
C LYS A 71 -32.00 -5.42 -6.91
N TYR A 72 -32.32 -5.22 -8.19
CA TYR A 72 -31.31 -5.07 -9.24
C TYR A 72 -30.52 -3.77 -9.14
N VAL A 73 -31.20 -2.63 -9.08
CA VAL A 73 -30.54 -1.31 -9.03
C VAL A 73 -29.61 -1.22 -7.83
N GLU A 74 -30.05 -1.69 -6.67
CA GLU A 74 -29.27 -1.66 -5.44
C GLU A 74 -28.12 -2.66 -5.42
N HIS A 75 -28.03 -3.59 -6.37
CA HIS A 75 -26.80 -4.36 -6.58
C HIS A 75 -25.65 -3.45 -7.04
N PHE A 76 -25.94 -2.51 -7.96
CA PHE A 76 -24.95 -1.63 -8.57
C PHE A 76 -24.90 -0.23 -7.93
N ILE A 77 -25.98 0.22 -7.29
CA ILE A 77 -26.11 1.59 -6.81
C ILE A 77 -26.30 1.61 -5.30
N ALA A 78 -25.54 2.48 -4.64
CA ALA A 78 -25.72 2.81 -3.23
C ALA A 78 -25.61 4.33 -3.02
N GLU A 79 -26.37 4.87 -2.06
CA GLU A 79 -26.18 6.23 -1.58
C GLU A 79 -25.13 6.26 -0.46
N VAL A 80 -24.30 7.29 -0.44
CA VAL A 80 -23.40 7.61 0.67
C VAL A 80 -23.71 9.01 1.17
N ARG A 81 -23.90 9.16 2.48
CA ARG A 81 -24.25 10.46 3.08
C ARG A 81 -23.03 11.35 3.32
N ASN A 82 -21.88 10.76 3.63
CA ASN A 82 -20.63 11.48 3.84
C ASN A 82 -19.43 10.79 3.16
N PRO A 83 -18.93 11.31 2.02
CA PRO A 83 -19.42 12.50 1.32
C PRO A 83 -20.81 12.25 0.70
N SER A 84 -21.60 13.31 0.51
CA SER A 84 -22.92 13.21 -0.10
C SER A 84 -22.80 12.88 -1.59
N THR A 85 -22.88 11.60 -1.94
CA THR A 85 -22.70 11.09 -3.31
C THR A 85 -23.44 9.78 -3.51
N TYR A 86 -23.49 9.29 -4.75
CA TYR A 86 -23.88 7.92 -5.06
C TYR A 86 -22.68 7.14 -5.56
N ILE A 87 -22.66 5.86 -5.25
CA ILE A 87 -21.72 4.88 -5.79
C ILE A 87 -22.43 4.12 -6.89
N LEU A 88 -21.76 3.99 -8.03
CA LEU A 88 -22.15 3.12 -9.13
C LEU A 88 -21.05 2.07 -9.31
N GLU A 89 -21.41 0.80 -9.24
CA GLU A 89 -20.54 -0.31 -9.62
C GLU A 89 -20.60 -0.48 -11.14
N ASP A 90 -19.46 -0.32 -11.79
CA ASP A 90 -19.24 -0.56 -13.20
C ASP A 90 -18.23 -1.70 -13.40
N THR A 91 -17.92 -2.02 -14.65
CA THR A 91 -16.96 -3.09 -15.00
C THR A 91 -15.53 -2.79 -14.56
N GLU A 92 -15.21 -1.54 -14.22
CA GLU A 92 -13.88 -1.08 -13.79
C GLU A 92 -13.80 -0.87 -12.27
N GLY A 93 -14.90 -1.02 -11.53
CA GLY A 93 -14.98 -0.92 -10.08
C GLY A 93 -16.07 0.05 -9.61
N HIS A 94 -15.72 0.97 -8.71
CA HIS A 94 -16.68 1.94 -8.17
C HIS A 94 -16.44 3.35 -8.72
N SER A 95 -17.47 3.90 -9.34
CA SER A 95 -17.55 5.29 -9.77
C SER A 95 -18.40 6.12 -8.82
N PHE A 96 -17.91 7.30 -8.44
CA PHE A 96 -18.73 8.27 -7.71
C PHE A 96 -19.53 9.11 -8.69
N ILE A 97 -20.85 9.13 -8.53
CA ILE A 97 -21.75 9.90 -9.39
C ILE A 97 -22.60 10.88 -8.59
N LYS A 98 -22.83 12.05 -9.19
CA LYS A 98 -23.79 13.03 -8.67
C LYS A 98 -25.22 12.58 -8.94
N LYS A 99 -26.17 13.20 -8.24
CA LYS A 99 -27.60 12.92 -8.37
C LYS A 99 -28.11 13.06 -9.80
N GLU A 100 -27.63 14.05 -10.55
CA GLU A 100 -28.06 14.28 -11.94
C GLU A 100 -27.69 13.09 -12.82
N ARG A 101 -26.44 12.62 -12.69
CA ARG A 101 -25.96 11.46 -13.44
C ARG A 101 -26.66 10.17 -13.01
N LEU A 102 -26.96 10.01 -11.72
CA LEU A 102 -27.78 8.90 -11.24
C LEU A 102 -29.13 8.90 -11.97
N ILE A 103 -29.84 10.05 -11.99
CA ILE A 103 -31.13 10.17 -12.65
C ILE A 103 -31.02 9.74 -14.11
N ASP A 104 -30.00 10.20 -14.84
CA ASP A 104 -29.80 9.83 -16.24
C ASP A 104 -29.58 8.31 -16.42
N VAL A 105 -28.80 7.69 -15.54
CA VAL A 105 -28.43 6.26 -15.61
C VAL A 105 -29.65 5.35 -15.40
N ILE A 106 -30.56 5.74 -14.51
CA ILE A 106 -31.75 4.95 -14.17
C ILE A 106 -33.06 5.54 -14.71
N ALA A 107 -33.00 6.54 -15.59
CA ALA A 107 -34.17 7.19 -16.19
C ALA A 107 -34.98 6.25 -17.10
N SER A 108 -34.32 5.28 -17.75
CA SER A 108 -34.95 4.33 -18.67
C SER A 108 -35.65 3.16 -17.98
N LEU A 109 -35.56 3.06 -16.66
CA LEU A 109 -36.21 2.01 -15.89
C LEU A 109 -37.74 2.19 -15.90
N PRO A 110 -38.51 1.09 -15.83
CA PRO A 110 -39.95 1.17 -15.91
C PRO A 110 -40.55 2.00 -14.76
N ASN A 111 -41.59 2.77 -15.08
CA ASN A 111 -42.37 3.48 -14.07
C ASN A 111 -43.03 2.46 -13.12
N CYS A 112 -42.96 2.73 -11.82
CA CYS A 112 -43.44 1.83 -10.79
C CYS A 112 -43.81 2.63 -9.53
N SER A 113 -44.46 1.99 -8.56
CA SER A 113 -44.98 2.68 -7.37
C SER A 113 -44.91 1.76 -6.16
N LEU A 114 -44.77 2.32 -4.97
CA LEU A 114 -44.95 1.57 -3.72
C LEU A 114 -46.43 1.19 -3.49
N SER A 115 -47.36 1.82 -4.20
CA SER A 115 -48.78 1.45 -4.23
C SER A 115 -49.01 0.31 -5.23
N PRO A 116 -49.80 -0.72 -4.88
CA PRO A 116 -50.21 -1.76 -5.83
C PRO A 116 -51.26 -1.25 -6.85
N VAL A 117 -51.80 -0.05 -6.67
CA VAL A 117 -52.85 0.52 -7.53
C VAL A 117 -52.23 1.20 -8.75
N ILE A 118 -52.71 0.84 -9.93
CA ILE A 118 -52.35 1.50 -11.20
C ILE A 118 -53.09 2.83 -11.29
N THR A 119 -52.36 3.90 -11.60
CA THR A 119 -52.90 5.26 -11.79
C THR A 119 -52.64 5.75 -13.22
N GLU A 120 -53.39 6.76 -13.69
CA GLU A 120 -53.22 7.35 -15.02
C GLU A 120 -51.80 7.84 -15.29
N LYS A 121 -51.08 8.29 -14.25
CA LYS A 121 -49.70 8.76 -14.35
C LYS A 121 -48.82 8.08 -13.31
N MET A 122 -48.13 7.03 -13.74
CA MET A 122 -47.18 6.32 -12.91
C MET A 122 -45.90 7.15 -12.69
N PRO A 123 -45.38 7.23 -11.44
CA PRO A 123 -44.12 7.91 -11.17
C PRO A 123 -42.92 7.10 -11.72
N SER A 124 -41.82 7.80 -12.00
CA SER A 124 -40.58 7.13 -12.41
C SER A 124 -39.95 6.39 -11.23
N PHE A 125 -39.30 5.25 -11.49
CA PHE A 125 -38.59 4.47 -10.48
C PHE A 125 -37.68 5.36 -9.62
N VAL A 126 -36.87 6.20 -10.26
CA VAL A 126 -35.92 7.11 -9.59
C VAL A 126 -36.60 8.00 -8.56
N SER A 127 -37.76 8.55 -8.90
CA SER A 127 -38.52 9.45 -8.01
C SER A 127 -39.08 8.74 -6.78
N VAL A 128 -39.39 7.45 -6.91
CA VAL A 128 -39.86 6.59 -5.83
C VAL A 128 -38.68 6.14 -4.97
N TRP A 129 -37.60 5.66 -5.59
CA TRP A 129 -36.39 5.18 -4.91
C TRP A 129 -35.71 6.26 -4.05
N LEU A 130 -35.61 7.50 -4.55
CA LEU A 130 -35.06 8.63 -3.79
C LEU A 130 -35.86 8.96 -2.51
N LYS A 131 -37.13 8.55 -2.43
CA LYS A 131 -38.00 8.76 -1.27
C LYS A 131 -38.13 7.51 -0.39
N ASP A 132 -37.61 6.36 -0.85
CA ASP A 132 -37.65 5.12 -0.10
C ASP A 132 -36.69 5.22 1.10
N PRO A 133 -37.20 5.10 2.35
CA PRO A 133 -36.36 5.11 3.55
C PRO A 133 -35.49 3.86 3.69
N TYR A 134 -35.83 2.77 2.99
CA TYR A 134 -35.11 1.51 2.99
C TYR A 134 -34.23 1.35 1.76
N ARG A 135 -33.91 2.43 1.05
CA ARG A 135 -32.95 2.35 -0.06
C ARG A 135 -31.56 2.00 0.45
N ARG A 136 -30.77 1.28 -0.35
CA ARG A 136 -29.37 0.94 -0.05
C ARG A 136 -28.58 2.22 0.15
N SER A 137 -28.26 2.53 1.41
CA SER A 137 -27.58 3.75 1.81
C SER A 137 -26.62 3.51 2.96
N TYR A 138 -25.53 4.27 2.99
CA TYR A 138 -24.47 4.19 3.98
C TYR A 138 -24.16 5.57 4.52
N ASP A 139 -23.75 5.64 5.78
CA ASP A 139 -23.42 6.91 6.42
C ASP A 139 -22.10 7.47 5.91
N ARG A 140 -21.12 6.59 5.64
CA ARG A 140 -19.80 6.95 5.11
C ARG A 140 -19.21 5.84 4.26
N ILE A 141 -18.07 6.14 3.63
CA ILE A 141 -17.21 5.19 2.92
C ILE A 141 -15.91 4.99 3.67
N ASP A 142 -15.35 3.79 3.58
CA ASP A 142 -14.01 3.50 4.07
C ASP A 142 -13.39 2.32 3.29
N TYR A 143 -12.08 2.16 3.37
CA TYR A 143 -11.37 1.04 2.75
C TYR A 143 -11.01 0.01 3.83
N CYS A 144 -11.82 -1.04 3.94
CA CYS A 144 -11.72 -2.04 5.00
C CYS A 144 -11.41 -3.42 4.40
N PRO A 145 -10.16 -3.68 3.95
CA PRO A 145 -9.80 -4.99 3.45
C PRO A 145 -9.68 -5.99 4.59
N PHE A 146 -10.11 -7.22 4.38
CA PHE A 146 -10.12 -8.28 5.39
C PHE A 146 -9.87 -9.63 4.70
N ASN A 147 -9.42 -10.60 5.50
CA ASN A 147 -9.22 -11.98 5.06
C ASN A 147 -9.66 -12.97 6.13
N SER A 148 -10.80 -12.66 6.74
CA SER A 148 -11.52 -13.45 7.73
C SER A 148 -12.90 -13.73 7.18
N ASP A 149 -13.59 -14.73 7.73
CA ASP A 149 -14.97 -15.03 7.34
C ASP A 149 -15.88 -13.82 7.60
N VAL A 150 -15.65 -13.14 8.74
CA VAL A 150 -16.37 -11.93 9.15
C VAL A 150 -15.60 -10.67 8.73
N SER A 151 -16.29 -9.69 8.14
CA SER A 151 -15.72 -8.36 7.90
C SER A 151 -15.77 -7.49 9.16
N ASP A 152 -14.63 -6.91 9.55
CA ASP A 152 -14.57 -5.86 10.60
C ASP A 152 -15.17 -4.51 10.14
N CYS A 153 -15.67 -4.41 8.91
CA CYS A 153 -16.27 -3.19 8.39
C CYS A 153 -17.66 -2.97 9.03
N PRO A 154 -17.91 -1.84 9.70
CA PRO A 154 -19.23 -1.58 10.27
C PRO A 154 -20.32 -1.51 9.20
N GLU A 155 -21.52 -2.02 9.48
CA GLU A 155 -22.63 -2.13 8.51
C GLU A 155 -23.03 -0.79 7.86
N HIS A 156 -22.95 0.31 8.61
CA HIS A 156 -23.26 1.66 8.11
C HIS A 156 -22.14 2.27 7.25
N VAL A 157 -21.06 1.54 6.99
CA VAL A 157 -19.91 1.96 6.18
C VAL A 157 -19.91 1.18 4.88
N TYR A 158 -19.90 1.90 3.76
CA TYR A 158 -19.68 1.28 2.47
C TYR A 158 -18.20 0.91 2.32
N ASN A 159 -17.92 -0.39 2.27
CA ASN A 159 -16.57 -0.88 2.08
C ASN A 159 -16.11 -0.72 0.63
N LEU A 160 -14.99 -0.04 0.44
CA LEU A 160 -14.35 0.15 -0.86
C LEU A 160 -13.49 -1.06 -1.30
N TRP A 161 -13.28 -2.04 -0.42
CA TRP A 161 -12.57 -3.28 -0.73
C TRP A 161 -13.46 -4.24 -1.52
N LYS A 162 -12.92 -4.88 -2.56
CA LYS A 162 -13.65 -5.81 -3.43
C LYS A 162 -13.25 -7.28 -3.28
N GLY A 163 -12.40 -7.60 -2.30
CA GLY A 163 -11.84 -8.93 -2.15
C GLY A 163 -10.53 -9.10 -2.91
N PHE A 164 -9.91 -10.26 -2.72
CA PHE A 164 -8.71 -10.68 -3.44
C PHE A 164 -9.06 -11.15 -4.86
N SER A 165 -8.06 -11.63 -5.59
CA SER A 165 -8.28 -12.31 -6.87
C SER A 165 -9.26 -13.48 -6.70
N PRO A 166 -10.28 -13.64 -7.55
CA PRO A 166 -11.20 -14.78 -7.46
C PRO A 166 -10.47 -16.12 -7.65
N HIS A 167 -9.28 -16.10 -8.26
CA HIS A 167 -8.47 -17.28 -8.48
C HIS A 167 -7.92 -17.90 -7.19
N ILE A 168 -7.95 -17.23 -6.04
CA ILE A 168 -7.54 -17.84 -4.77
C ILE A 168 -8.40 -19.06 -4.39
N HIS A 169 -9.62 -19.14 -4.92
CA HIS A 169 -10.55 -20.26 -4.70
C HIS A 169 -10.46 -21.35 -5.79
N SER A 170 -9.48 -21.26 -6.70
CA SER A 170 -9.35 -22.24 -7.78
C SER A 170 -8.89 -23.60 -7.23
N PRO A 171 -9.41 -24.72 -7.76
CA PRO A 171 -8.95 -26.03 -7.33
C PRO A 171 -7.52 -26.30 -7.82
N PHE A 172 -6.70 -26.89 -6.95
CA PHE A 172 -5.38 -27.45 -7.28
C PHE A 172 -5.15 -28.71 -6.44
N SER A 173 -4.24 -29.59 -6.90
CA SER A 173 -3.86 -30.79 -6.14
C SER A 173 -2.69 -30.49 -5.21
N GLU A 174 -2.71 -31.00 -3.98
CA GLU A 174 -1.58 -30.86 -3.04
C GLU A 174 -0.29 -31.49 -3.60
N ASP A 175 -0.40 -32.56 -4.39
CA ASP A 175 0.74 -33.21 -5.06
C ASP A 175 1.43 -32.30 -6.10
N GLU A 176 0.75 -31.26 -6.60
CA GLU A 176 1.30 -30.28 -7.56
C GLU A 176 1.96 -29.08 -6.86
N THR A 177 1.95 -29.01 -5.51
CA THR A 177 2.34 -27.81 -4.74
C THR A 177 3.77 -27.37 -5.04
N ASP A 178 4.75 -28.28 -4.94
CA ASP A 178 6.17 -27.95 -5.14
C ASP A 178 6.45 -27.44 -6.56
N ASP A 179 5.86 -28.10 -7.56
CA ASP A 179 6.00 -27.72 -8.98
C ASP A 179 5.35 -26.36 -9.26
N LEU A 180 4.19 -26.08 -8.64
CA LEU A 180 3.52 -24.79 -8.77
C LEU A 180 4.35 -23.68 -8.11
N LEU A 181 4.94 -23.92 -6.95
CA LEU A 181 5.68 -22.90 -6.19
C LEU A 181 7.14 -22.72 -6.62
N GLU A 182 7.72 -23.61 -7.45
CA GLU A 182 9.11 -23.49 -7.91
C GLU A 182 9.43 -22.10 -8.51
N PRO A 183 8.61 -21.52 -9.41
CA PRO A 183 8.89 -20.19 -9.96
C PRO A 183 8.82 -19.08 -8.92
N TYR A 184 7.97 -19.23 -7.90
CA TYR A 184 7.90 -18.30 -6.76
C TYR A 184 9.18 -18.37 -5.93
N HIS A 185 9.64 -19.57 -5.59
CA HIS A 185 10.89 -19.76 -4.84
C HIS A 185 12.11 -19.25 -5.62
N LEU A 186 12.17 -19.47 -6.94
CA LEU A 186 13.20 -18.92 -7.81
C LEU A 186 13.20 -17.39 -7.77
N LEU A 187 12.03 -16.74 -7.89
CA LEU A 187 11.92 -15.29 -7.81
C LEU A 187 12.37 -14.76 -6.44
N LEU A 188 11.95 -15.40 -5.34
CA LEU A 188 12.40 -15.01 -3.99
C LEU A 188 13.93 -15.10 -3.86
N ASN A 189 14.54 -16.18 -4.34
CA ASN A 189 15.98 -16.37 -4.29
C ASN A 189 16.73 -15.29 -5.10
N VAL A 190 16.26 -15.00 -6.31
CA VAL A 190 16.90 -14.00 -7.18
C VAL A 190 16.74 -12.59 -6.62
N ILE A 191 15.57 -12.25 -6.08
CA ILE A 191 15.29 -10.92 -5.53
C ILE A 191 16.05 -10.66 -4.23
N SER A 192 16.14 -11.68 -3.37
CA SER A 192 16.96 -11.63 -2.16
C SER A 192 18.46 -11.74 -2.45
N ASN A 193 18.85 -11.97 -3.71
CA ASN A 193 20.23 -12.29 -4.10
C ASN A 193 20.81 -13.42 -3.23
N TYR A 194 20.00 -14.46 -3.04
CA TYR A 194 20.33 -15.65 -2.25
C TYR A 194 20.67 -15.37 -0.77
N ASN A 195 20.35 -14.17 -0.25
CA ASN A 195 20.47 -13.87 1.16
C ASN A 195 19.27 -14.48 1.92
N PRO A 196 19.49 -15.42 2.85
CA PRO A 196 18.41 -16.15 3.53
C PRO A 196 17.53 -15.24 4.38
N ASP A 197 18.10 -14.24 5.06
CA ASP A 197 17.35 -13.31 5.91
C ASP A 197 16.42 -12.41 5.08
N LEU A 198 16.91 -11.90 3.95
CA LEU A 198 16.09 -11.16 3.00
C LEU A 198 15.01 -12.03 2.39
N ARG A 199 15.35 -13.27 1.98
CA ARG A 199 14.39 -14.21 1.40
C ARG A 199 13.23 -14.44 2.36
N GLN A 200 13.53 -14.75 3.62
CA GLN A 200 12.51 -14.93 4.67
C GLN A 200 11.71 -13.66 4.91
N TYR A 201 12.37 -12.50 4.96
CA TYR A 201 11.70 -11.23 5.17
C TYR A 201 10.70 -10.92 4.04
N ILE A 202 11.07 -11.14 2.78
CA ILE A 202 10.20 -10.91 1.62
C ILE A 202 9.00 -11.87 1.63
N GLU A 203 9.22 -13.14 1.99
CA GLU A 203 8.15 -14.13 2.14
C GLU A 203 7.18 -13.73 3.25
N ASN A 204 7.67 -13.39 4.45
CA ASN A 204 6.85 -12.91 5.56
C ASN A 204 6.09 -11.62 5.19
N TRP A 205 6.75 -10.71 4.48
CA TRP A 205 6.14 -9.44 4.06
C TRP A 205 5.01 -9.67 3.07
N THR A 206 5.17 -10.64 2.15
CA THR A 206 4.13 -11.05 1.19
C THR A 206 2.99 -11.78 1.89
N ALA A 207 3.29 -12.69 2.83
CA ALA A 207 2.31 -13.39 3.65
C ALA A 207 1.44 -12.41 4.45
N GLN A 208 2.05 -11.35 4.99
CA GLN A 208 1.35 -10.33 5.75
C GLN A 208 0.32 -9.55 4.91
N ILE A 209 0.50 -9.43 3.58
CA ILE A 209 -0.50 -8.83 2.69
C ILE A 209 -1.80 -9.63 2.71
N VAL A 210 -1.67 -10.95 2.69
CA VAL A 210 -2.79 -11.89 2.55
C VAL A 210 -3.43 -12.15 3.90
N GLN A 211 -2.63 -12.46 4.93
CA GLN A 211 -3.15 -12.81 6.25
C GLN A 211 -3.77 -11.61 6.97
N ASN A 212 -3.14 -10.43 6.84
CA ASN A 212 -3.53 -9.23 7.58
C ASN A 212 -3.65 -8.02 6.63
N PRO A 213 -4.54 -8.05 5.62
CA PRO A 213 -4.58 -7.04 4.56
C PRO A 213 -4.88 -5.64 5.12
N SER A 214 -5.67 -5.57 6.19
CA SER A 214 -6.04 -4.35 6.92
C SER A 214 -4.92 -3.70 7.74
N VAL A 215 -3.83 -4.42 8.01
CA VAL A 215 -2.71 -3.96 8.83
C VAL A 215 -1.53 -3.67 7.90
N LYS A 216 -0.80 -2.59 8.10
CA LYS A 216 0.40 -2.30 7.31
C LYS A 216 1.61 -2.97 7.95
N SER A 217 2.54 -3.48 7.14
CA SER A 217 3.88 -3.89 7.61
C SER A 217 4.72 -2.71 8.09
N ARG A 218 4.32 -1.47 7.77
CA ARG A 218 5.02 -0.19 8.07
C ARG A 218 6.45 -0.14 7.52
N THR A 219 6.74 -1.02 6.57
CA THR A 219 7.98 -1.12 5.81
C THR A 219 7.67 -1.25 4.32
N SER A 220 8.63 -0.83 3.50
CA SER A 220 8.58 -0.82 2.04
C SER A 220 9.80 -1.56 1.49
N LEU A 221 9.60 -2.34 0.43
CA LEU A 221 10.69 -3.02 -0.26
C LEU A 221 11.26 -2.11 -1.35
N VAL A 222 12.58 -1.92 -1.36
CA VAL A 222 13.31 -1.20 -2.39
C VAL A 222 14.19 -2.20 -3.14
N ILE A 223 13.71 -2.61 -4.32
CA ILE A 223 14.30 -3.66 -5.14
C ILE A 223 15.08 -3.00 -6.29
N THR A 224 16.40 -3.02 -6.17
CA THR A 224 17.31 -2.46 -7.18
C THR A 224 17.97 -3.56 -8.00
N GLY A 225 18.43 -3.25 -9.21
CA GLY A 225 19.22 -4.17 -10.01
C GLY A 225 18.97 -4.00 -11.50
N ARG A 226 19.67 -4.74 -12.34
CA ARG A 226 19.57 -4.63 -13.80
C ARG A 226 18.15 -4.93 -14.31
N GLN A 227 17.75 -4.34 -15.43
CA GLN A 227 16.52 -4.74 -16.13
C GLN A 227 16.61 -6.22 -16.52
N GLY A 228 15.50 -6.96 -16.45
CA GLY A 228 15.49 -8.41 -16.73
C GLY A 228 15.94 -9.28 -15.57
N SER A 229 15.91 -8.78 -14.33
CA SER A 229 16.22 -9.54 -13.10
C SER A 229 14.99 -10.14 -12.40
N GLY A 230 13.78 -10.02 -12.98
CA GLY A 230 12.55 -10.55 -12.40
C GLY A 230 11.77 -9.61 -11.48
N LYS A 231 12.24 -8.38 -11.23
CA LYS A 231 11.54 -7.37 -10.39
C LYS A 231 10.06 -7.18 -10.77
N GLY A 232 9.80 -6.96 -12.06
CA GLY A 232 8.44 -6.75 -12.56
C GLY A 232 7.56 -8.00 -12.42
N GLN A 233 8.11 -9.20 -12.65
CA GLN A 233 7.36 -10.46 -12.49
C GLN A 233 6.96 -10.70 -11.03
N PHE A 234 7.83 -10.39 -10.08
CA PHE A 234 7.50 -10.51 -8.66
C PHE A 234 6.41 -9.54 -8.22
N VAL A 235 6.48 -8.28 -8.66
CA VAL A 235 5.42 -7.31 -8.36
C VAL A 235 4.10 -7.74 -9.01
N GLN A 236 4.15 -8.16 -10.27
CA GLN A 236 2.96 -8.62 -11.01
C GLN A 236 2.35 -9.89 -10.42
N MET A 237 3.18 -10.80 -9.91
CA MET A 237 2.72 -11.99 -9.18
C MET A 237 1.89 -11.61 -7.96
N ILE A 238 2.35 -10.64 -7.16
CA ILE A 238 1.57 -10.14 -6.02
C ILE A 238 0.30 -9.44 -6.50
N ALA A 239 0.35 -8.67 -7.60
CA ALA A 239 -0.83 -8.04 -8.20
C ALA A 239 -1.89 -9.07 -8.61
N ASN A 240 -1.48 -10.16 -9.26
CA ASN A 240 -2.37 -11.27 -9.66
C ASN A 240 -3.01 -11.96 -8.44
N LEU A 241 -2.25 -12.11 -7.35
CA LEU A 241 -2.71 -12.70 -6.09
C LEU A 241 -3.74 -11.79 -5.40
N ILE A 242 -3.43 -10.49 -5.28
CA ILE A 242 -4.33 -9.54 -4.59
C ILE A 242 -5.50 -9.05 -5.44
N GLY A 243 -5.45 -9.29 -6.76
CA GLY A 243 -6.38 -8.76 -7.75
C GLY A 243 -5.95 -7.39 -8.27
N GLU A 244 -6.00 -7.20 -9.59
CA GLU A 244 -5.56 -5.99 -10.29
C GLU A 244 -6.25 -4.70 -9.80
N VAL A 245 -7.51 -4.80 -9.38
CA VAL A 245 -8.27 -3.69 -8.80
C VAL A 245 -7.65 -3.15 -7.51
N ASN A 246 -6.79 -3.93 -6.85
CA ASN A 246 -6.13 -3.62 -5.59
C ASN A 246 -4.65 -3.24 -5.77
N PHE A 247 -4.17 -3.21 -7.02
CA PHE A 247 -2.80 -2.90 -7.39
C PHE A 247 -2.72 -1.62 -8.22
N TYR A 248 -1.67 -0.82 -8.01
CA TYR A 248 -1.36 0.32 -8.87
C TYR A 248 0.15 0.42 -9.10
N SER A 249 0.56 0.58 -10.35
CA SER A 249 1.97 0.74 -10.73
C SER A 249 2.17 2.02 -11.52
N THR A 250 3.23 2.76 -11.21
CA THR A 250 3.58 3.98 -11.95
C THR A 250 5.06 4.32 -11.84
N GLY A 251 5.65 4.83 -12.92
CA GLY A 251 6.97 5.47 -12.89
C GLY A 251 6.93 6.97 -12.57
N SER A 252 5.74 7.54 -12.34
CA SER A 252 5.57 8.95 -12.01
C SER A 252 5.11 9.14 -10.56
N VAL A 253 5.97 9.77 -9.77
CA VAL A 253 5.69 10.12 -8.36
C VAL A 253 4.52 11.09 -8.23
N ASP A 254 4.32 11.97 -9.22
CA ASP A 254 3.22 12.95 -9.20
C ASP A 254 1.84 12.29 -9.36
N LEU A 255 1.77 11.11 -9.99
CA LEU A 255 0.53 10.34 -10.04
C LEU A 255 0.19 9.68 -8.69
N LEU A 256 1.20 9.46 -7.84
CA LEU A 256 1.01 8.95 -6.48
C LEU A 256 0.63 10.05 -5.49
N PHE A 257 1.33 11.19 -5.53
CA PHE A 257 1.27 12.23 -4.49
C PHE A 257 0.84 13.62 -5.00
N GLY A 258 0.37 13.72 -6.24
CA GLY A 258 -0.15 14.95 -6.82
C GLY A 258 -1.47 15.40 -6.19
N THR A 259 -2.05 16.48 -6.71
CA THR A 259 -3.24 17.16 -6.14
C THR A 259 -4.46 16.26 -5.93
N HIS A 260 -4.57 15.15 -6.68
CA HIS A 260 -5.65 14.18 -6.55
C HIS A 260 -5.27 12.91 -5.77
N ALA A 261 -3.96 12.65 -5.59
CA ALA A 261 -3.36 11.55 -4.81
C ALA A 261 -4.09 10.19 -4.90
N GLU A 262 -4.68 9.87 -6.07
CA GLU A 262 -5.53 8.68 -6.25
C GLU A 262 -4.71 7.38 -6.37
N GLY A 263 -3.39 7.47 -6.56
CA GLY A 263 -2.56 6.28 -6.80
C GLY A 263 -2.56 5.27 -5.64
N ALA A 264 -2.65 5.74 -4.40
CA ALA A 264 -2.77 4.88 -3.21
C ALA A 264 -4.22 4.58 -2.80
N TYR A 265 -5.19 5.23 -3.44
CA TYR A 265 -6.60 5.10 -3.10
C TYR A 265 -7.12 3.72 -3.50
N ARG A 266 -7.76 3.02 -2.53
CA ARG A 266 -8.31 1.66 -2.68
C ARG A 266 -7.30 0.57 -3.07
N ARG A 267 -6.02 0.76 -2.76
CA ARG A 267 -4.97 -0.21 -3.10
C ARG A 267 -4.42 -0.93 -1.86
N LEU A 268 -4.15 -2.22 -2.01
CA LEU A 268 -3.35 -3.00 -1.06
C LEU A 268 -1.86 -2.92 -1.38
N LEU A 269 -1.51 -2.78 -2.67
CA LEU A 269 -0.14 -2.64 -3.12
C LEU A 269 -0.01 -1.51 -4.14
N VAL A 270 1.00 -0.68 -3.94
CA VAL A 270 1.45 0.29 -4.93
C VAL A 270 2.91 0.02 -5.27
N CYS A 271 3.21 -0.02 -6.56
CA CYS A 271 4.56 -0.09 -7.07
C CYS A 271 4.98 1.24 -7.69
N GLY A 272 6.08 1.79 -7.21
CA GLY A 272 6.84 2.80 -7.90
C GLY A 272 7.81 2.15 -8.89
N ASP A 273 7.35 1.92 -10.12
CA ASP A 273 8.10 1.16 -11.12
C ASP A 273 9.16 2.02 -11.82
N GLU A 274 10.41 1.57 -11.77
CA GLU A 274 11.58 2.33 -12.24
C GLU A 274 11.68 3.74 -11.64
N LEU A 275 11.21 3.90 -10.40
CA LEU A 275 11.28 5.19 -9.73
C LEU A 275 12.73 5.63 -9.54
N HIS A 276 12.98 6.88 -9.90
CA HIS A 276 14.21 7.59 -9.59
C HIS A 276 13.86 8.96 -9.05
N VAL A 277 13.75 9.06 -7.72
CA VAL A 277 13.34 10.27 -7.00
C VAL A 277 14.54 11.19 -6.74
N GLY A 278 15.57 11.09 -7.60
CA GLY A 278 16.84 11.80 -7.48
C GLY A 278 16.69 13.26 -7.03
N ALA A 279 17.48 13.63 -6.02
CA ALA A 279 17.57 14.96 -5.39
C ALA A 279 16.35 15.52 -4.61
N SER A 280 15.12 15.04 -4.80
CA SER A 280 13.93 15.65 -4.19
C SER A 280 13.50 14.95 -2.89
N GLY A 281 13.96 15.46 -1.74
CA GLY A 281 13.58 14.93 -0.42
C GLY A 281 12.07 14.96 -0.12
N LYS A 282 11.33 15.89 -0.76
CA LYS A 282 9.87 16.04 -0.61
C LYS A 282 9.12 14.74 -0.89
N TYR A 283 9.51 14.03 -1.96
CA TYR A 283 8.83 12.82 -2.39
C TYR A 283 9.20 11.62 -1.53
N THR A 284 10.44 11.52 -1.07
CA THR A 284 10.82 10.51 -0.07
C THR A 284 9.97 10.68 1.20
N ASP A 285 9.78 11.92 1.68
CA ASP A 285 8.94 12.17 2.86
C ASP A 285 7.48 11.79 2.63
N ALA A 286 6.95 12.02 1.42
CA ALA A 286 5.60 11.59 1.04
C ALA A 286 5.46 10.05 1.05
N ILE A 287 6.46 9.34 0.52
CA ILE A 287 6.51 7.86 0.58
C ILE A 287 6.58 7.39 2.03
N LYS A 288 7.41 8.00 2.88
CA LYS A 288 7.51 7.66 4.32
C LYS A 288 6.18 7.81 5.03
N ARG A 289 5.41 8.85 4.71
CA ARG A 289 4.05 9.04 5.22
C ARG A 289 3.13 7.94 4.73
N LEU A 290 3.08 7.66 3.44
CA LEU A 290 2.26 6.59 2.87
C LEU A 290 2.54 5.22 3.51
N VAL A 291 3.81 4.92 3.80
CA VAL A 291 4.21 3.65 4.42
C VAL A 291 3.73 3.52 5.87
N THR A 292 3.57 4.63 6.59
CA THR A 292 3.32 4.61 8.05
C THR A 292 1.96 5.12 8.48
N GLU A 293 1.35 6.05 7.74
CA GLU A 293 0.08 6.67 8.11
C GLU A 293 -1.08 5.67 7.95
N PRO A 294 -2.00 5.62 8.94
CA PRO A 294 -3.11 4.67 8.92
C PRO A 294 -4.24 5.09 7.97
N LYS A 295 -4.19 6.31 7.45
CA LYS A 295 -5.27 6.98 6.74
C LYS A 295 -4.70 7.88 5.65
N ILE A 296 -5.46 8.05 4.57
CA ILE A 296 -5.13 8.97 3.46
C ILE A 296 -6.32 9.87 3.17
N ASP A 297 -6.01 11.12 2.83
CA ASP A 297 -6.98 12.08 2.32
C ASP A 297 -7.17 11.86 0.82
N VAL A 298 -8.44 11.74 0.41
CA VAL A 298 -8.83 11.48 -0.98
C VAL A 298 -9.69 12.64 -1.45
N ASN A 299 -9.35 13.18 -2.62
CA ASN A 299 -10.04 14.34 -3.21
C ASN A 299 -10.48 14.00 -4.65
N PRO A 300 -11.48 13.11 -4.80
CA PRO A 300 -11.93 12.68 -6.11
C PRO A 300 -12.72 13.80 -6.78
N LYS A 301 -12.58 13.92 -8.08
CA LYS A 301 -13.19 15.01 -8.84
C LYS A 301 -14.71 14.99 -8.71
N GLY A 302 -15.29 16.11 -8.27
CA GLY A 302 -16.74 16.30 -8.22
C GLY A 302 -17.42 15.73 -6.97
N VAL A 303 -16.65 15.22 -6.01
CA VAL A 303 -17.10 14.76 -4.69
C VAL A 303 -16.39 15.58 -3.61
N GLN A 304 -17.01 15.75 -2.45
CA GLN A 304 -16.34 16.37 -1.31
C GLN A 304 -15.14 15.51 -0.87
N PRO A 305 -13.98 16.10 -0.52
CA PRO A 305 -12.86 15.34 0.03
C PRO A 305 -13.26 14.55 1.27
N PHE A 306 -12.72 13.35 1.40
CA PHE A 306 -12.95 12.47 2.54
C PHE A 306 -11.66 11.72 2.87
N ASN A 307 -11.63 11.09 4.05
CA ASN A 307 -10.48 10.35 4.52
C ASN A 307 -10.85 8.87 4.69
N VAL A 308 -9.98 7.98 4.23
CA VAL A 308 -10.16 6.53 4.33
C VAL A 308 -8.92 5.88 4.94
N LYS A 309 -9.12 4.70 5.52
CA LYS A 309 -8.03 3.83 5.98
C LYS A 309 -7.07 3.52 4.82
N CYS A 310 -5.79 3.60 5.13
CA CYS A 310 -4.71 3.27 4.20
C CYS A 310 -4.11 1.92 4.56
N ALA A 311 -4.52 0.87 3.86
CA ALA A 311 -3.94 -0.47 4.00
C ALA A 311 -2.82 -0.75 2.96
N CYS A 312 -2.50 0.24 2.14
CA CYS A 312 -1.52 0.12 1.07
C CYS A 312 -0.12 -0.18 1.59
N ARG A 313 0.57 -1.10 0.92
CA ARG A 313 2.01 -1.36 1.03
C ARG A 313 2.71 -0.82 -0.20
N PHE A 314 3.99 -0.52 -0.09
CA PHE A 314 4.73 0.16 -1.14
C PHE A 314 5.97 -0.64 -1.54
N ILE A 315 6.13 -0.88 -2.84
CA ILE A 315 7.36 -1.43 -3.43
C ILE A 315 7.95 -0.36 -4.36
N VAL A 316 9.26 -0.21 -4.32
CA VAL A 316 10.02 0.55 -5.32
C VAL A 316 10.88 -0.41 -6.10
N THR A 317 10.75 -0.39 -7.42
CA THR A 317 11.71 -1.06 -8.31
C THR A 317 12.58 0.02 -8.97
N SER A 318 13.86 -0.27 -9.15
CA SER A 318 14.72 0.65 -9.90
C SER A 318 15.93 -0.05 -10.51
N ASN A 319 16.43 0.53 -11.60
CA ASN A 319 17.72 0.16 -12.16
C ASN A 319 18.87 1.01 -11.56
N TYR A 320 18.54 2.07 -10.81
CA TYR A 320 19.51 2.88 -10.08
C TYR A 320 19.82 2.27 -8.71
N PRO A 321 21.09 2.26 -8.26
CA PRO A 321 21.45 1.77 -6.92
C PRO A 321 20.82 2.58 -5.78
N ASN A 322 20.57 3.88 -6.01
CA ASN A 322 20.02 4.79 -5.02
C ASN A 322 18.77 5.52 -5.57
N PRO A 323 17.61 4.83 -5.64
CA PRO A 323 16.40 5.41 -6.22
C PRO A 323 15.69 6.40 -5.28
N LEU A 324 15.94 6.31 -3.97
CA LEU A 324 15.31 7.11 -2.93
C LEU A 324 16.36 7.67 -1.98
N ARG A 325 16.25 8.95 -1.61
CA ARG A 325 17.08 9.52 -0.53
C ARG A 325 16.64 8.98 0.83
N ILE A 326 17.20 7.86 1.24
CA ILE A 326 16.92 7.21 2.52
C ILE A 326 17.99 7.65 3.53
N ASP A 327 17.55 8.17 4.67
CA ASP A 327 18.45 8.55 5.76
C ASP A 327 18.75 7.31 6.62
N VAL A 328 19.53 6.39 6.06
CA VAL A 328 19.94 5.15 6.75
C VAL A 328 20.70 5.48 8.04
N LYS A 329 21.44 6.59 8.05
CA LYS A 329 22.21 7.08 9.20
C LYS A 329 21.33 7.45 10.40
N SER A 330 20.20 8.10 10.17
CA SER A 330 19.23 8.43 11.23
C SER A 330 18.43 7.22 11.75
N GLY A 331 18.65 6.03 11.19
CA GLY A 331 17.95 4.81 11.55
C GLY A 331 16.56 4.70 10.92
N ASP A 332 16.38 5.14 9.66
CA ASP A 332 15.11 4.97 8.96
C ASP A 332 14.77 3.48 8.80
N ARG A 333 13.80 3.02 9.59
CA ARG A 333 13.36 1.62 9.68
C ARG A 333 12.27 1.24 8.68
N ARG A 334 11.89 2.17 7.78
CA ARG A 334 10.77 1.97 6.85
C ARG A 334 11.15 1.32 5.53
N PHE A 335 12.45 1.19 5.21
CA PHE A 335 12.88 0.71 3.89
C PHE A 335 13.81 -0.49 4.00
N VAL A 336 13.42 -1.60 3.37
CA VAL A 336 14.24 -2.80 3.21
C VAL A 336 14.85 -2.78 1.82
N ILE A 337 16.17 -2.71 1.75
CA ILE A 337 16.88 -2.40 0.52
C ILE A 337 17.62 -3.63 0.06
N MET A 338 17.41 -4.00 -1.19
CA MET A 338 18.02 -5.18 -1.80
C MET A 338 18.48 -4.88 -3.23
N LYS A 339 19.52 -5.59 -3.64
CA LYS A 339 19.97 -5.66 -5.02
C LYS A 339 19.72 -7.07 -5.51
N THR A 340 19.00 -7.22 -6.61
CA THR A 340 18.69 -8.53 -7.21
C THR A 340 19.94 -9.20 -7.78
N SER A 341 19.96 -10.53 -7.80
CA SER A 341 20.90 -11.32 -8.60
C SER A 341 20.73 -11.04 -10.10
N GLU A 342 21.81 -11.15 -10.87
CA GLU A 342 21.81 -11.05 -12.33
C GLU A 342 21.58 -12.39 -13.04
N GLU A 343 21.33 -13.47 -12.30
CA GLU A 343 21.17 -14.82 -12.87
C GLU A 343 20.10 -14.90 -13.97
N LEU A 344 18.89 -14.39 -13.68
CA LEU A 344 17.79 -14.47 -14.65
C LEU A 344 18.06 -13.60 -15.88
N PHE A 345 18.81 -12.51 -15.74
CA PHE A 345 19.19 -11.68 -16.88
C PHE A 345 20.05 -12.46 -17.88
N HIS A 346 20.91 -13.36 -17.40
CA HIS A 346 21.75 -14.20 -18.25
C HIS A 346 21.04 -15.45 -18.77
N ARG A 347 20.11 -16.00 -17.98
CA ARG A 347 19.45 -17.29 -18.27
C ARG A 347 18.16 -17.14 -19.08
N TYR A 348 17.34 -16.13 -18.78
CA TYR A 348 15.98 -16.01 -19.34
C TYR A 348 15.97 -15.16 -20.61
N LYS A 349 15.34 -15.70 -21.65
CA LYS A 349 14.97 -14.98 -22.87
C LYS A 349 13.49 -14.59 -22.82
N LYS A 350 13.02 -13.89 -23.86
CA LYS A 350 11.62 -13.45 -23.95
C LYS A 350 10.61 -14.59 -23.73
N ASN A 351 10.80 -15.73 -24.39
CA ASN A 351 9.87 -16.87 -24.25
C ASN A 351 9.86 -17.44 -22.82
N ASP A 352 10.99 -17.43 -22.12
CA ASP A 352 11.08 -17.91 -20.74
C ASP A 352 10.30 -16.97 -19.80
N TRP A 353 10.41 -15.65 -20.03
CA TRP A 353 9.61 -14.65 -19.32
C TRP A 353 8.12 -14.76 -19.62
N ASP A 354 7.74 -14.99 -20.88
CA ASP A 354 6.35 -15.18 -21.26
C ASP A 354 5.74 -16.44 -20.61
N ASN A 355 6.52 -17.52 -20.50
CA ASN A 355 6.11 -18.74 -19.82
C ASN A 355 5.98 -18.54 -18.30
N MET A 356 6.96 -17.87 -17.68
CA MET A 356 6.92 -17.52 -16.26
C MET A 356 5.70 -16.64 -15.96
N ALA A 357 5.44 -15.59 -16.76
CA ALA A 357 4.28 -14.72 -16.58
C ALA A 357 2.96 -15.48 -16.67
N LYS A 358 2.82 -16.40 -17.64
CA LYS A 358 1.63 -17.27 -17.76
C LYS A 358 1.44 -18.18 -16.56
N HIS A 359 2.52 -18.76 -16.04
CA HIS A 359 2.48 -19.60 -14.84
C HIS A 359 2.04 -18.80 -13.61
N LEU A 360 2.68 -17.64 -13.38
CA LEU A 360 2.42 -16.75 -12.25
C LEU A 360 1.03 -16.07 -12.31
N ALA A 361 0.37 -16.11 -13.45
CA ALA A 361 -1.01 -15.66 -13.65
C ALA A 361 -2.02 -16.82 -13.67
N SER A 362 -1.56 -18.08 -13.60
CA SER A 362 -2.46 -19.23 -13.72
C SER A 362 -3.34 -19.36 -12.47
N PRO A 363 -4.63 -19.72 -12.61
CA PRO A 363 -5.53 -19.85 -11.47
C PRO A 363 -5.03 -20.85 -10.41
N LYS A 364 -4.47 -21.99 -10.84
CA LYS A 364 -3.87 -23.00 -9.96
C LYS A 364 -2.71 -22.44 -9.13
N PHE A 365 -1.79 -21.71 -9.78
CA PHE A 365 -0.66 -21.10 -9.09
C PHE A 365 -1.13 -20.08 -8.05
N ILE A 366 -2.09 -19.21 -8.40
CA ILE A 366 -2.60 -18.17 -7.49
C ILE A 366 -3.24 -18.80 -6.24
N ALA A 367 -4.07 -19.84 -6.41
CA ALA A 367 -4.62 -20.59 -5.29
C ALA A 367 -3.52 -21.24 -4.44
N CYS A 368 -2.59 -21.96 -5.07
CA CYS A 368 -1.49 -22.62 -4.36
C CYS A 368 -0.63 -21.61 -3.57
N LEU A 369 -0.25 -20.49 -4.19
CA LEU A 369 0.51 -19.42 -3.53
C LEU A 369 -0.28 -18.81 -2.35
N TYR A 370 -1.58 -18.56 -2.53
CA TYR A 370 -2.43 -18.06 -1.45
C TYR A 370 -2.41 -19.01 -0.23
N HIS A 371 -2.63 -20.31 -0.46
CA HIS A 371 -2.62 -21.32 0.60
C HIS A 371 -1.24 -21.45 1.28
N HIS A 372 -0.15 -21.44 0.50
CA HIS A 372 1.21 -21.40 1.03
C HIS A 372 1.43 -20.21 1.96
N LEU A 373 1.08 -19.00 1.48
CA LEU A 373 1.26 -17.76 2.24
C LEU A 373 0.38 -17.70 3.50
N MET A 374 -0.81 -18.30 3.49
CA MET A 374 -1.66 -18.44 4.68
C MET A 374 -1.03 -19.37 5.74
N GLY A 375 -0.17 -20.30 5.34
CA GLY A 375 0.55 -21.21 6.23
C GLY A 375 1.88 -20.67 6.78
N VAL A 376 2.37 -19.52 6.28
CA VAL A 376 3.62 -18.91 6.78
C VAL A 376 3.40 -18.31 8.17
N ASP A 377 4.18 -18.73 9.16
CA ASP A 377 4.10 -18.16 10.51
C ASP A 377 4.75 -16.77 10.56
N ILE A 378 3.91 -15.75 10.80
CA ILE A 378 4.31 -14.36 10.99
C ILE A 378 3.78 -13.78 12.32
N SER A 379 3.28 -14.62 13.23
CA SER A 379 2.56 -14.19 14.43
C SER A 379 3.39 -13.27 15.33
N ASP A 380 4.67 -13.59 15.52
CA ASP A 380 5.63 -12.82 16.32
C ASP A 380 6.59 -11.95 15.48
N PHE A 381 6.32 -11.78 14.18
CA PHE A 381 7.25 -11.09 13.28
C PHE A 381 7.07 -9.57 13.30
N ASP A 382 8.05 -8.85 13.85
CA ASP A 382 8.11 -7.39 13.84
C ASP A 382 8.87 -6.88 12.62
N PHE A 383 8.14 -6.51 11.57
CA PHE A 383 8.71 -6.00 10.32
C PHE A 383 9.62 -4.77 10.49
N GLU A 384 9.32 -3.87 11.44
CA GLU A 384 10.15 -2.67 11.66
C GLU A 384 11.46 -3.02 12.37
N LYS A 385 11.44 -3.98 13.32
CA LYS A 385 12.62 -4.37 14.12
C LYS A 385 13.48 -5.45 13.47
N GLN A 386 12.89 -6.39 12.75
CA GLN A 386 13.57 -7.55 12.15
C GLN A 386 13.96 -7.31 10.69
N ARG A 387 14.16 -6.06 10.31
CA ARG A 387 14.62 -5.69 8.97
C ARG A 387 16.06 -6.16 8.74
N PRO A 388 16.34 -6.92 7.67
CA PRO A 388 17.71 -7.30 7.33
C PRO A 388 18.54 -6.09 6.91
N THR A 389 19.79 -6.04 7.36
CA THR A 389 20.82 -5.15 6.82
C THR A 389 21.55 -5.89 5.71
N THR A 390 21.82 -5.19 4.61
CA THR A 390 22.37 -5.78 3.39
C THR A 390 23.54 -4.94 2.90
N GLU A 391 24.41 -5.52 2.06
CA GLU A 391 25.47 -4.76 1.39
C GLU A 391 24.90 -3.53 0.63
N ALA A 392 23.71 -3.65 0.04
CA ALA A 392 23.02 -2.52 -0.59
C ALA A 392 22.64 -1.41 0.40
N THR A 393 22.30 -1.78 1.64
CA THR A 393 22.06 -0.82 2.72
C THR A 393 23.35 -0.13 3.14
N ASP A 394 24.47 -0.86 3.20
CA ASP A 394 25.79 -0.33 3.55
C ASP A 394 26.28 0.67 2.48
N ILE A 395 26.17 0.32 1.20
CA ILE A 395 26.50 1.22 0.08
C ILE A 395 25.70 2.52 0.15
N LEU A 396 24.40 2.44 0.48
CA LEU A 396 23.57 3.64 0.63
C LEU A 396 23.97 4.46 1.84
N TYR A 397 24.34 3.81 2.94
CA TYR A 397 24.89 4.47 4.11
C TYR A 397 26.15 5.24 3.74
N GLU A 398 27.12 4.59 3.09
CA GLU A 398 28.36 5.19 2.61
C GLU A 398 28.10 6.37 1.68
N SER A 399 27.12 6.27 0.78
CA SER A 399 26.75 7.39 -0.10
C SER A 399 26.09 8.57 0.62
N SER A 400 25.58 8.34 1.85
CA SER A 400 24.83 9.31 2.64
C SER A 400 25.67 10.02 3.70
N ILE A 401 26.88 9.54 4.00
CA ILE A 401 27.79 10.23 4.90
C ILE A 401 28.20 11.58 4.31
N SER A 402 28.36 12.58 5.15
CA SER A 402 28.91 13.85 4.70
C SER A 402 30.42 13.75 4.51
N SER A 403 30.98 14.61 3.65
CA SER A 403 32.43 14.73 3.48
C SER A 403 33.19 14.99 4.79
N HIS A 404 32.53 15.59 5.79
CA HIS A 404 33.13 15.81 7.12
C HIS A 404 33.33 14.51 7.87
N GLU A 405 32.38 13.59 7.73
CA GLU A 405 32.36 12.32 8.45
C GLU A 405 33.33 11.34 7.82
N HIS A 406 33.34 11.27 6.49
CA HIS A 406 34.32 10.47 5.75
C HIS A 406 35.75 10.91 6.09
N PHE A 407 36.03 12.22 6.06
CA PHE A 407 37.32 12.75 6.49
C PHE A 407 37.69 12.33 7.91
N LEU A 408 36.76 12.39 8.88
CA LEU A 408 37.08 12.04 10.27
C LEU A 408 37.37 10.55 10.45
N CYS A 409 36.65 9.68 9.74
CA CYS A 409 36.92 8.26 9.77
C CYS A 409 38.29 7.92 9.16
N GLU A 410 38.66 8.54 8.03
CA GLU A 410 40.01 8.35 7.46
C GLU A 410 41.09 8.96 8.36
N TRP A 411 40.87 10.19 8.84
CA TRP A 411 41.84 10.90 9.67
C TRP A 411 42.13 10.18 10.98
N ILE A 412 41.13 9.53 11.60
CA ILE A 412 41.36 8.78 12.84
C ILE A 412 42.13 7.48 12.59
N LEU A 413 41.98 6.88 11.40
CA LEU A 413 42.73 5.69 10.98
C LEU A 413 44.21 5.98 10.66
N GLU A 414 44.61 7.25 10.50
CA GLU A 414 46.03 7.63 10.40
C GLU A 414 46.81 7.36 11.69
N TYR A 415 46.13 7.18 12.83
CA TYR A 415 46.76 6.83 14.10
C TYR A 415 46.92 5.31 14.19
N GLU A 416 48.12 4.83 14.52
CA GLU A 416 48.36 3.39 14.75
C GLU A 416 47.45 2.86 15.86
N SER A 417 47.02 1.60 15.73
CA SER A 417 46.04 0.93 16.62
C SER A 417 46.47 0.86 18.10
N ASP A 418 47.74 1.11 18.40
CA ASP A 418 48.35 0.97 19.73
C ASP A 418 48.54 2.32 20.46
N VAL A 419 47.92 3.39 19.99
CA VAL A 419 48.13 4.72 20.56
C VAL A 419 47.16 5.00 21.72
N TYR A 420 47.60 4.65 22.94
CA TYR A 420 46.84 4.84 24.20
C TYR A 420 46.82 6.29 24.73
N GLY A 421 47.42 7.24 24.02
CA GLY A 421 47.68 8.60 24.49
C GLY A 421 46.63 9.65 24.09
N ASN A 422 46.64 10.78 24.80
CA ASN A 422 45.94 11.99 24.36
C ASN A 422 46.72 12.69 23.25
N HIS A 423 46.05 13.06 22.16
CA HIS A 423 46.59 13.85 21.06
C HIS A 423 45.96 15.23 21.04
N ASP A 424 46.77 16.22 20.69
CA ASP A 424 46.34 17.61 20.54
C ASP A 424 46.47 18.00 19.06
N VAL A 425 45.39 18.47 18.45
CA VAL A 425 45.41 19.05 17.09
C VAL A 425 44.87 20.48 17.14
N THR A 426 45.55 21.43 16.49
CA THR A 426 45.04 22.80 16.46
C THR A 426 43.80 22.90 15.60
N ARG A 427 42.86 23.79 15.95
CA ARG A 427 41.65 24.00 15.14
C ARG A 427 41.95 24.46 13.71
N ALA A 428 43.09 25.12 13.50
CA ALA A 428 43.52 25.58 12.18
C ALA A 428 44.11 24.42 11.37
N GLU A 429 44.93 23.58 11.99
CA GLU A 429 45.52 22.40 11.37
C GLU A 429 44.44 21.39 10.96
N LEU A 430 43.52 21.04 11.85
CA LEU A 430 42.46 20.07 11.53
C LEU A 430 41.60 20.53 10.35
N TYR A 431 41.28 21.83 10.30
CA TYR A 431 40.55 22.41 9.17
C TYR A 431 41.40 22.44 7.88
N SER A 432 42.71 22.69 7.99
CA SER A 432 43.61 22.62 6.83
C SER A 432 43.68 21.21 6.26
N ARG A 433 43.79 20.18 7.13
CA ARG A 433 43.74 18.77 6.73
C ARG A 433 42.43 18.43 6.03
N PHE A 434 41.29 18.85 6.59
CA PHE A 434 39.98 18.66 5.96
C PHE A 434 39.92 19.30 4.55
N ARG A 435 40.45 20.52 4.37
CA ARG A 435 40.48 21.16 3.05
C ARG A 435 41.33 20.40 2.05
N SER A 436 42.52 19.96 2.45
CA SER A 436 43.40 19.14 1.61
C SER A 436 42.73 17.82 1.25
N TRP A 437 42.10 17.16 2.23
CA TRP A 437 41.33 15.94 2.01
C TRP A 437 40.19 16.14 0.99
N CYS A 438 39.44 17.25 1.09
CA CYS A 438 38.40 17.58 0.11
C CYS A 438 38.94 17.78 -1.31
N GLN A 439 40.12 18.37 -1.46
CA GLN A 439 40.76 18.53 -2.77
C GLN A 439 41.19 17.18 -3.35
N SER A 440 41.80 16.31 -2.54
CA SER A 440 42.22 14.99 -2.97
C SER A 440 41.06 14.04 -3.31
N ASN A 441 39.89 14.23 -2.71
CA ASN A 441 38.72 13.36 -2.87
C ASN A 441 37.61 13.96 -3.75
N GLY A 442 37.90 15.02 -4.53
CA GLY A 442 36.92 15.63 -5.45
C GLY A 442 35.70 16.26 -4.76
N ALA A 443 35.86 16.71 -3.51
CA ALA A 443 34.82 17.33 -2.68
C ALA A 443 35.09 18.83 -2.45
N GLU A 444 35.70 19.51 -3.42
CA GLU A 444 36.11 20.91 -3.36
C GLU A 444 34.91 21.86 -3.16
N ASP A 445 33.78 21.54 -3.80
CA ASP A 445 32.50 22.24 -3.70
C ASP A 445 31.86 22.13 -2.31
N LYS A 446 32.30 21.16 -1.50
CA LYS A 446 31.76 20.89 -0.16
C LYS A 446 32.58 21.53 0.97
N ILE A 447 33.64 22.29 0.65
CA ILE A 447 34.48 22.98 1.63
C ILE A 447 33.69 24.16 2.24
N PRO A 448 33.27 24.08 3.52
CA PRO A 448 32.55 25.18 4.17
C PRO A 448 33.53 26.18 4.78
N SER A 449 33.05 27.26 5.39
CA SER A 449 33.91 28.13 6.20
C SER A 449 34.47 27.39 7.42
N ALA A 450 35.61 27.85 7.95
CA ALA A 450 36.22 27.28 9.16
C ALA A 450 35.24 27.29 10.36
N MET A 451 34.33 28.26 10.43
CA MET A 451 33.29 28.30 11.47
C MET A 451 32.26 27.19 11.25
N ALA A 452 31.74 27.05 10.03
CA ALA A 452 30.76 26.02 9.70
C ALA A 452 31.32 24.59 9.86
N PHE A 453 32.60 24.36 9.52
CA PHE A 453 33.30 23.11 9.81
C PHE A 453 33.28 22.79 11.32
N ARG A 454 33.63 23.77 12.16
CA ARG A 454 33.65 23.60 13.62
C ARG A 454 32.25 23.36 14.21
N THR A 455 31.24 24.07 13.71
CA THR A 455 29.86 23.86 14.14
C THR A 455 29.40 22.45 13.81
N ARG A 456 29.73 21.93 12.61
CA ARG A 456 29.44 20.54 12.22
C ARG A 456 30.18 19.54 13.09
N LEU A 457 31.48 19.74 13.34
CA LEU A 457 32.28 18.87 14.21
C LEU A 457 31.71 18.80 15.63
N ARG A 458 31.29 19.94 16.21
CA ARG A 458 30.61 19.96 17.51
C ARG A 458 29.26 19.23 17.49
N GLY A 459 28.50 19.38 16.41
CA GLY A 459 27.24 18.65 16.23
C GLY A 459 27.41 17.12 16.15
N MET A 460 28.62 16.64 15.88
CA MET A 460 28.93 15.20 15.88
C MET A 460 29.19 14.65 17.28
N ASP A 461 29.29 15.47 18.33
CA ASP A 461 29.41 15.03 19.73
C ASP A 461 30.48 13.93 19.91
N LEU A 462 31.66 14.16 19.33
CA LEU A 462 32.80 13.25 19.42
C LEU A 462 33.56 13.50 20.75
N PRO A 463 34.25 12.49 21.31
CA PRO A 463 35.02 12.62 22.55
C PRO A 463 36.31 13.43 22.32
N MET A 464 36.15 14.72 22.05
CA MET A 464 37.21 15.70 21.81
C MET A 464 37.01 16.90 22.76
N GLU A 465 37.97 17.13 23.64
CA GLU A 465 37.96 18.26 24.57
C GLU A 465 38.50 19.54 23.90
N ASP A 466 37.78 20.64 24.05
CA ASP A 466 38.27 21.96 23.67
C ASP A 466 39.30 22.46 24.71
N LYS A 467 40.55 22.70 24.28
CA LYS A 467 41.61 23.28 25.12
C LYS A 467 42.22 24.54 24.53
N THR A 468 42.83 25.34 25.40
CA THR A 468 43.64 26.49 25.02
C THR A 468 45.02 26.37 25.65
N ILE A 469 46.07 26.31 24.82
CA ILE A 469 47.47 26.25 25.28
C ILE A 469 48.22 27.39 24.59
N LYS A 470 48.89 28.24 25.38
CA LYS A 470 49.69 29.37 24.87
C LYS A 470 48.93 30.26 23.85
N GLY A 471 47.63 30.49 24.09
CA GLY A 471 46.77 31.30 23.22
C GLY A 471 46.23 30.60 21.97
N GLN A 472 46.65 29.37 21.69
CA GLN A 472 46.12 28.55 20.59
C GLN A 472 44.97 27.66 21.07
N ARG A 473 43.89 27.61 20.28
CA ARG A 473 42.75 26.72 20.52
C ARG A 473 42.96 25.38 19.80
N LEU A 474 42.82 24.29 20.53
CA LEU A 474 43.11 22.93 20.08
C LEU A 474 42.03 21.97 20.59
N TYR A 475 41.92 20.83 19.89
CA TYR A 475 41.13 19.70 20.32
C TYR A 475 42.07 18.66 20.91
N ARG A 476 41.77 18.21 22.14
CA ARG A 476 42.42 17.07 22.78
C ARG A 476 41.53 15.85 22.67
N PHE A 477 42.05 14.73 22.20
CA PHE A 477 41.26 13.51 22.01
C PHE A 477 42.12 12.26 22.11
N LYS A 478 41.50 11.11 22.33
CA LYS A 478 42.15 9.80 22.18
C LYS A 478 41.66 9.15 20.89
N PRO A 479 42.56 8.72 19.99
CA PRO A 479 42.17 8.11 18.72
C PRO A 479 41.19 6.94 18.88
N SER A 480 41.45 6.03 19.83
CA SER A 480 40.60 4.86 20.08
C SER A 480 39.19 5.21 20.56
N GLU A 481 39.03 6.22 21.42
CA GLU A 481 37.71 6.66 21.91
C GLU A 481 36.91 7.36 20.79
N VAL A 482 37.59 8.16 19.96
CA VAL A 482 36.96 8.80 18.79
C VAL A 482 36.57 7.74 17.77
N GLU A 483 37.45 6.79 17.47
CA GLU A 483 37.17 5.65 16.59
C GLU A 483 35.96 4.84 17.07
N GLU A 484 35.91 4.48 18.37
CA GLU A 484 34.76 3.75 18.93
C GLU A 484 33.46 4.57 18.84
N SER A 485 33.53 5.88 19.11
CA SER A 485 32.39 6.78 18.94
C SER A 485 31.93 6.88 17.49
N LEU A 486 32.86 6.90 16.53
CA LEU A 486 32.56 6.92 15.10
C LEU A 486 31.96 5.56 14.68
N LYS A 487 32.53 4.43 15.10
CA LYS A 487 31.98 3.07 14.89
C LYS A 487 30.55 2.95 15.44
N LYS A 488 30.30 3.47 16.64
CA LYS A 488 28.97 3.42 17.27
C LYS A 488 27.96 4.31 16.54
N LYS A 489 28.38 5.47 16.02
CA LYS A 489 27.51 6.37 15.25
C LYS A 489 27.27 5.88 13.82
N PHE A 490 28.29 5.27 13.20
CA PHE A 490 28.26 4.94 11.78
C PHE A 490 28.00 3.46 11.46
N GLY A 491 28.14 2.56 12.43
CA GLY A 491 27.90 1.12 12.25
C GLY A 491 29.04 0.39 11.52
N PHE A 492 29.99 1.10 10.92
CA PHE A 492 31.19 0.58 10.28
C PHE A 492 32.32 1.62 10.29
N MET A 493 33.54 1.18 9.99
CA MET A 493 34.68 2.04 9.65
C MET A 493 35.13 1.68 8.24
N PHE A 494 35.41 2.68 7.42
CA PHE A 494 36.05 2.52 6.12
C PHE A 494 37.32 1.68 6.31
N LYS A 495 37.44 0.57 5.59
CA LYS A 495 38.66 -0.24 5.56
C LYS A 495 39.52 0.16 4.38
#